data_AF-A0A1D2M1N0-F1
#
_entry.id   AF-A0A1D2M1N0-F1
#
_cell.length_a   1.000
_cell.length_b   1.000
_cell.length_c   1.000
_cell.angle_alpha   90.00
_cell.angle_beta   90.00
_cell.angle_gamma   90.00
#
_symmetry.space_group_name_H-M   'P 1'
#
loop_
_entity.id
_entity.type
_entity.pdbx_description
1 polymer ?
#
loop_
_entity_poly.entity_id
_entity_poly.type
_entity_poly.pdbx_seq_one_letter_code
_entity_poly.pdbx_strand_id
1 'polypeptide(L)'
;MPRFRRGKLTRSEMKRRVEQLEVHRNKRRMQIESMVDKIIEGKRKKGRGIVPDRNTVIQEEVQKVELPYEMTQIDIVDPWIKETDLIPCDYPVPDNALDKLRYRVFEDFHSRRKYFLSSGLKFGGDFLAYPGDPNATHSEFIIVCHDNSRSINPPYIHSQIRLATTVKKILLLATFDESKEKLKYKVMNSLQLTKKQRLNARTEAMLMIPKCASPMKIMKLVRQLMHLQ
;
A
#
# COMPACT_ATOMS: atom_id res chain seq x y z
N MET A 1 -19.96 -17.61 31.08
CA MET A 1 -19.79 -16.85 29.82
C MET A 1 -20.82 -15.71 29.81
N PRO A 2 -20.42 -14.44 29.98
CA PRO A 2 -21.35 -13.33 29.87
C PRO A 2 -21.87 -13.28 28.44
N ARG A 3 -23.19 -13.34 28.25
CA ARG A 3 -23.80 -13.10 26.93
C ARG A 3 -23.58 -11.63 26.60
N PHE A 4 -22.79 -11.34 25.56
CA PHE A 4 -22.74 -10.01 24.96
C PHE A 4 -24.17 -9.60 24.60
N ARG A 5 -24.79 -8.72 25.38
CA ARG A 5 -26.03 -8.06 24.97
C ARG A 5 -25.66 -7.23 23.75
N ARG A 6 -26.29 -7.49 22.59
CA ARG A 6 -26.15 -6.61 21.42
C ARG A 6 -26.72 -5.25 21.82
N GLY A 7 -25.84 -4.33 22.21
CA GLY A 7 -26.19 -2.93 22.38
C GLY A 7 -26.69 -2.36 21.05
N LYS A 8 -27.48 -1.29 21.10
CA LYS A 8 -27.83 -0.54 19.88
C LYS A 8 -26.53 -0.04 19.23
N LEU A 9 -26.41 -0.19 17.91
CA LEU A 9 -25.26 0.33 17.17
C LEU A 9 -25.07 1.82 17.48
N THR A 10 -23.83 2.22 17.69
CA THR A 10 -23.42 3.62 17.75
C THR A 10 -23.65 4.31 16.40
N ARG A 11 -23.68 5.65 16.41
CA ARG A 11 -23.90 6.45 15.19
C ARG A 11 -22.82 6.20 14.12
N SER A 12 -21.58 5.97 14.53
CA SER A 12 -20.46 5.64 13.64
C SER A 12 -20.60 4.25 13.02
N GLU A 13 -21.00 3.25 13.82
CA GLU A 13 -21.26 1.89 13.33
C GLU A 13 -22.42 1.85 12.33
N MET A 14 -23.51 2.58 12.60
CA MET A 14 -24.63 2.71 11.65
C MET A 14 -24.18 3.34 10.33
N LYS A 15 -23.36 4.38 10.38
CA LYS A 15 -22.81 5.02 9.17
C LYS A 15 -21.96 4.03 8.35
N ARG A 16 -21.05 3.31 9.01
CA ARG A 16 -20.21 2.28 8.38
C ARG A 16 -21.04 1.17 7.73
N ARG A 17 -22.10 0.71 8.40
CA ARG A 17 -23.02 -0.31 7.87
C ARG A 17 -23.70 0.15 6.58
N VAL A 18 -24.17 1.40 6.54
CA VAL A 18 -24.81 1.99 5.36
C VAL A 18 -23.81 2.06 4.21
N GLU A 19 -22.60 2.54 4.46
CA GLU A 19 -21.52 2.59 3.46
C GLU A 19 -21.18 1.20 2.91
N GLN A 20 -21.09 0.18 3.78
CA GLN A 20 -20.85 -1.21 3.37
C GLN A 20 -21.98 -1.77 2.51
N LEU A 21 -23.24 -1.52 2.90
CA LEU A 21 -24.43 -1.91 2.12
C LEU A 21 -24.42 -1.27 0.73
N GLU A 22 -24.05 -0.01 0.64
CA GLU A 22 -24.00 0.73 -0.62
C GLU A 22 -22.89 0.19 -1.54
N VAL A 23 -21.68 -0.03 -1.02
CA VAL A 23 -20.58 -0.64 -1.77
C VAL A 23 -20.95 -2.05 -2.23
N HIS A 24 -21.58 -2.86 -1.37
CA HIS A 24 -22.02 -4.22 -1.71
C HIS A 24 -23.11 -4.21 -2.78
N ARG A 25 -24.11 -3.33 -2.65
CA ARG A 25 -25.16 -3.13 -3.66
C ARG A 25 -24.59 -2.71 -5.01
N ASN A 26 -23.63 -1.79 -5.04
CA ASN A 26 -22.99 -1.35 -6.28
C ASN A 26 -22.21 -2.47 -6.97
N LYS A 27 -21.44 -3.26 -6.21
CA LYS A 27 -20.76 -4.45 -6.74
C LYS A 27 -21.74 -5.48 -7.28
N ARG A 28 -22.82 -5.74 -6.54
CA ARG A 28 -23.83 -6.72 -6.93
C ARG A 28 -24.63 -6.27 -8.15
N ARG A 29 -24.94 -4.97 -8.25
CA ARG A 29 -25.55 -4.35 -9.42
C ARG A 29 -24.71 -4.58 -10.68
N MET A 30 -23.41 -4.31 -10.64
CA MET A 30 -22.51 -4.57 -11.78
C MET A 30 -22.51 -6.05 -12.20
N GLN A 31 -22.56 -6.97 -11.24
CA GLN A 31 -22.67 -8.41 -11.52
C GLN A 31 -24.02 -8.76 -12.17
N ILE A 32 -25.12 -8.21 -11.65
CA ILE A 32 -26.47 -8.43 -12.21
C ILE A 32 -26.54 -7.87 -13.63
N GLU A 33 -26.01 -6.67 -13.87
CA GLU A 33 -25.98 -6.04 -15.19
C GLU A 33 -25.25 -6.89 -16.25
N SER A 34 -24.15 -7.55 -15.85
CA SER A 34 -23.42 -8.47 -16.74
C SER A 34 -24.09 -9.83 -16.94
N MET A 35 -24.99 -10.24 -16.03
CA MET A 35 -25.68 -11.54 -16.09
C MET A 35 -27.16 -11.44 -16.45
N VAL A 36 -27.66 -10.23 -16.72
CA VAL A 36 -29.09 -9.93 -16.86
C VAL A 36 -29.79 -10.78 -17.92
N ASP A 37 -29.13 -11.07 -19.05
CA ASP A 37 -29.70 -11.88 -20.13
C ASP A 37 -29.99 -13.32 -19.67
N LYS A 38 -29.06 -13.90 -18.90
CA LYS A 38 -29.24 -15.24 -18.30
C LYS A 38 -30.34 -15.25 -17.24
N ILE A 39 -30.49 -14.15 -16.50
CA ILE A 39 -31.55 -13.99 -15.50
C ILE A 39 -32.92 -13.93 -16.18
N ILE A 40 -33.04 -13.17 -17.27
CA ILE A 40 -34.27 -13.07 -18.08
C ILE A 40 -34.61 -14.44 -18.68
N GLU A 41 -33.63 -15.13 -19.26
CA GLU A 41 -33.82 -16.49 -19.80
C GLU A 41 -34.29 -17.46 -18.71
N GLY A 42 -33.68 -17.42 -17.53
CA GLY A 42 -34.10 -18.21 -16.37
C GLY A 42 -35.51 -17.90 -15.89
N LYS A 43 -35.93 -16.62 -15.90
CA LYS A 43 -37.30 -16.20 -15.56
C LYS A 43 -38.32 -16.69 -16.61
N ARG A 44 -37.97 -16.68 -17.90
CA ARG A 44 -38.81 -17.23 -19.00
C ARG A 44 -39.06 -18.73 -18.85
N LYS A 45 -38.02 -19.51 -18.55
CA LYS A 45 -38.14 -20.98 -18.34
C LYS A 45 -39.00 -21.36 -17.12
N LYS A 46 -39.11 -20.46 -16.13
CA LYS A 46 -39.92 -20.67 -14.90
C LYS A 46 -41.39 -20.21 -15.03
N GLY A 47 -41.86 -19.84 -16.22
CA GLY A 47 -43.29 -19.59 -16.47
C GLY A 47 -43.84 -18.26 -15.92
N ARG A 48 -43.01 -17.25 -15.63
CA ARG A 48 -43.50 -15.88 -15.38
C ARG A 48 -43.67 -15.17 -16.72
N GLY A 49 -44.88 -15.25 -17.28
CA GLY A 49 -45.23 -14.92 -18.67
C GLY A 49 -45.14 -13.44 -19.10
N ILE A 50 -44.50 -12.56 -18.33
CA ILE A 50 -44.25 -11.17 -18.73
C ILE A 50 -42.74 -11.00 -18.80
N VAL A 51 -42.22 -10.67 -19.99
CA VAL A 51 -40.80 -10.31 -20.17
C VAL A 51 -40.61 -8.95 -19.50
N PRO A 52 -39.98 -8.87 -18.32
CA PRO A 52 -39.81 -7.60 -17.65
C PRO A 52 -38.69 -6.83 -18.34
N ASP A 53 -38.83 -5.51 -18.42
CA ASP A 53 -37.79 -4.63 -18.95
C ASP A 53 -36.45 -4.85 -18.23
N ARG A 54 -35.34 -4.67 -18.96
CA ARG A 54 -33.98 -4.92 -18.46
C ARG A 54 -33.73 -4.13 -17.17
N ASN A 55 -34.16 -2.87 -17.14
CA ASN A 55 -33.92 -1.99 -16.00
C ASN A 55 -34.79 -2.34 -14.79
N THR A 56 -36.02 -2.81 -15.00
CA THR A 56 -36.90 -3.21 -13.91
C THR A 56 -36.40 -4.49 -13.24
N VAL A 57 -35.89 -5.46 -14.02
CA VAL A 57 -35.23 -6.66 -13.46
C VAL A 57 -34.02 -6.27 -12.61
N ILE A 58 -33.18 -5.35 -13.09
CA ILE A 58 -32.00 -4.90 -12.33
C ILE A 58 -32.43 -4.26 -11.02
N GLN A 59 -33.43 -3.37 -11.02
CA GLN A 59 -33.91 -2.72 -9.80
C GLN A 59 -34.50 -3.72 -8.81
N GLU A 60 -35.35 -4.65 -9.25
CA GLU A 60 -35.92 -5.70 -8.40
C GLU A 60 -34.84 -6.58 -7.76
N GLU A 61 -33.83 -6.99 -8.53
CA GLU A 61 -32.77 -7.85 -8.00
C GLU A 61 -31.81 -7.06 -7.08
N VAL A 62 -31.55 -5.78 -7.36
CA VAL A 62 -30.73 -4.92 -6.50
C VAL A 62 -31.42 -4.61 -5.17
N GLN A 63 -32.74 -4.47 -5.14
CA GLN A 63 -33.50 -4.25 -3.90
C GLN A 63 -33.45 -5.44 -2.94
N LYS A 64 -33.28 -6.66 -3.46
CA LYS A 64 -33.15 -7.89 -2.66
C LYS A 64 -31.73 -8.12 -2.12
N VAL A 65 -30.78 -7.25 -2.44
CA VAL A 65 -29.38 -7.41 -2.02
C VAL A 65 -29.24 -7.01 -0.56
N GLU A 66 -28.96 -8.01 0.27
CA GLU A 66 -28.58 -7.85 1.68
C GLU A 66 -27.09 -8.14 1.87
N LEU A 67 -26.49 -7.58 2.92
CA LEU A 67 -25.11 -7.88 3.27
C LEU A 67 -25.02 -9.32 3.84
N PRO A 68 -24.15 -10.19 3.31
CA PRO A 68 -23.95 -11.52 3.87
C PRO A 68 -23.24 -11.50 5.23
N TYR A 69 -22.45 -10.45 5.50
CA TYR A 69 -21.76 -10.21 6.76
C TYR A 69 -21.56 -8.71 6.98
N GLU A 70 -21.55 -8.28 8.23
CA GLU A 70 -21.26 -6.90 8.65
C GLU A 70 -19.83 -6.84 9.16
N MET A 71 -18.98 -6.05 8.49
CA MET A 71 -17.60 -5.85 8.93
C MET A 71 -17.60 -4.74 9.98
N THR A 72 -17.12 -5.03 11.17
CA THR A 72 -16.86 -3.98 12.18
C THR A 72 -15.36 -3.78 12.27
N GLN A 73 -14.92 -2.54 12.10
CA GLN A 73 -13.54 -2.18 12.40
C GLN A 73 -13.40 -2.25 13.93
N ILE A 74 -12.54 -3.15 14.39
CA ILE A 74 -12.12 -3.21 15.79
C ILE A 74 -11.22 -1.99 16.00
N ASP A 75 -11.57 -1.13 16.95
CA ASP A 75 -10.73 0.00 17.31
C ASP A 75 -9.36 -0.53 17.78
N ILE A 76 -8.27 0.10 17.33
CA ILE A 76 -6.89 -0.30 17.67
C ILE A 76 -6.57 0.02 19.14
N VAL A 77 -7.47 0.75 19.81
CA VAL A 77 -7.33 1.07 21.23
C VAL A 77 -7.44 -0.21 22.03
N ASP A 78 -6.37 -0.55 22.75
CA ASP A 78 -6.38 -1.69 23.66
C ASP A 78 -7.37 -1.39 24.80
N PRO A 79 -8.45 -2.18 24.96
CA PRO A 79 -9.46 -1.95 25.99
C PRO A 79 -8.90 -2.09 27.42
N TRP A 80 -7.69 -2.63 27.58
CA TRP A 80 -7.02 -2.82 28.85
C TRP A 80 -5.99 -1.74 29.18
N ILE A 81 -5.61 -0.88 28.22
CA ILE A 81 -4.70 0.24 28.47
C ILE A 81 -5.51 1.45 28.91
N LYS A 82 -5.28 1.90 30.14
CA LYS A 82 -5.84 3.16 30.65
C LYS A 82 -4.88 4.30 30.33
N GLU A 83 -5.41 5.53 30.32
CA GLU A 83 -4.60 6.73 30.11
C GLU A 83 -3.48 6.86 31.17
N THR A 84 -3.69 6.32 32.37
CA THR A 84 -2.68 6.23 33.44
C THR A 84 -1.52 5.28 33.14
N ASP A 85 -1.73 4.32 32.25
CA ASP A 85 -0.71 3.33 31.87
C ASP A 85 0.18 3.85 30.73
N LEU A 86 -0.17 5.00 30.14
CA LEU A 86 0.61 5.64 29.09
C LEU A 86 1.84 6.31 29.70
N ILE A 87 3.01 5.94 29.20
CA ILE A 87 4.28 6.57 29.56
C ILE A 87 4.49 7.75 28.60
N PRO A 88 4.92 8.93 29.09
CA PRO A 88 5.33 10.03 28.22
C PRO A 88 6.38 9.54 27.23
N CYS A 89 6.05 9.63 25.95
CA CYS A 89 6.99 9.32 24.88
C CYS A 89 7.66 10.63 24.45
N ASP A 90 8.95 10.77 24.74
CA ASP A 90 9.78 11.76 24.08
C ASP A 90 9.90 11.35 22.61
N TYR A 91 9.00 11.88 21.78
CA TYR A 91 9.09 11.66 20.35
C TYR A 91 10.33 12.38 19.84
N PRO A 92 11.31 11.67 19.26
CA PRO A 92 12.52 12.31 18.80
C PRO A 92 12.16 13.31 17.70
N VAL A 93 12.41 14.59 17.96
CA VAL A 93 12.26 15.63 16.94
C VAL A 93 13.24 15.29 15.82
N PRO A 94 12.82 15.35 14.53
CA PRO A 94 13.70 15.07 13.40
C PRO A 94 14.96 15.95 13.46
N ASP A 95 16.09 15.38 13.85
CA ASP A 95 17.35 16.14 13.96
C ASP A 95 18.12 16.12 12.64
N ASN A 96 18.17 14.94 12.00
CA ASN A 96 18.89 14.76 10.75
C ASN A 96 18.14 15.33 9.53
N ALA A 97 18.90 15.71 8.49
CA ALA A 97 18.35 16.29 7.26
C ALA A 97 17.35 15.36 6.55
N LEU A 98 17.58 14.05 6.62
CA LEU A 98 16.73 13.05 5.99
C LEU A 98 15.36 12.93 6.66
N ASP A 99 15.29 12.99 7.99
CA ASP A 99 14.06 12.92 8.77
C ASP A 99 13.28 14.22 8.64
N LYS A 100 13.97 15.37 8.61
CA LYS A 100 13.38 16.66 8.24
C LYS A 100 12.75 16.60 6.84
N LEU A 101 13.43 15.98 5.87
CA LEU A 101 12.89 15.76 4.53
C LEU A 101 11.68 14.81 4.54
N ARG A 102 11.74 13.68 5.25
CA ARG A 102 10.62 12.74 5.40
C ARG A 102 9.39 13.42 5.98
N TYR A 103 9.57 14.22 7.04
CA TYR A 103 8.50 14.99 7.65
C TYR A 103 7.87 15.97 6.66
N ARG A 104 8.68 16.76 5.95
CA ARG A 104 8.19 17.69 4.92
C ARG A 104 7.42 16.98 3.80
N VAL A 105 7.91 15.82 3.36
CA VAL A 105 7.24 15.00 2.35
C VAL A 105 5.91 14.48 2.87
N PHE A 106 5.88 13.99 4.11
CA PHE A 106 4.67 13.55 4.77
C PHE A 106 3.63 14.67 4.85
N GLU A 107 4.02 15.84 5.32
CA GLU A 107 3.17 17.03 5.41
C GLU A 107 2.64 17.46 4.03
N ASP A 108 3.49 17.51 2.99
CA ASP A 108 3.07 17.90 1.63
C ASP A 108 2.02 16.94 1.07
N PHE A 109 2.27 15.63 1.17
CA PHE A 109 1.37 14.61 0.63
C PHE A 109 0.06 14.53 1.41
N HIS A 110 0.13 14.59 2.74
CA HIS A 110 -1.04 14.51 3.60
C HIS A 110 -1.89 15.78 3.53
N SER A 111 -1.30 16.94 3.80
CA SER A 111 -2.04 18.19 3.99
C SER A 111 -2.39 18.87 2.68
N ARG A 112 -1.48 18.89 1.70
CA ARG A 112 -1.66 19.66 0.45
C ARG A 112 -2.20 18.79 -0.68
N ARG A 113 -1.58 17.63 -0.92
CA ARG A 113 -1.97 16.72 -2.01
C ARG A 113 -3.15 15.81 -1.68
N LYS A 114 -3.54 15.72 -0.40
CA LYS A 114 -4.65 14.88 0.08
C LYS A 114 -4.48 13.38 -0.21
N TYR A 115 -3.25 12.90 -0.15
CA TYR A 115 -2.93 11.47 -0.19
C TYR A 115 -2.94 10.88 1.22
N PHE A 116 -3.33 9.62 1.33
CA PHE A 116 -3.09 8.83 2.53
C PHE A 116 -1.69 8.22 2.44
N LEU A 117 -0.96 8.20 3.56
CA LEU A 117 0.39 7.66 3.62
C LEU A 117 0.46 6.47 4.58
N SER A 118 1.21 5.45 4.20
CA SER A 118 1.62 4.36 5.09
C SER A 118 3.11 4.07 4.93
N SER A 119 3.65 3.20 5.77
CA SER A 119 5.07 2.83 5.71
C SER A 119 5.43 2.19 4.35
N GLY A 120 6.47 2.72 3.71
CA GLY A 120 7.05 2.19 2.46
C GLY A 120 8.02 1.03 2.64
N LEU A 121 8.36 0.68 3.89
CA LEU A 121 9.50 -0.20 4.21
C LEU A 121 9.44 -1.55 3.48
N LYS A 122 8.25 -2.15 3.41
CA LYS A 122 8.02 -3.44 2.72
C LYS A 122 8.35 -3.39 1.22
N PHE A 123 8.32 -2.22 0.61
CA PHE A 123 8.53 -2.01 -0.82
C PHE A 123 9.82 -1.24 -1.12
N GLY A 124 10.70 -1.07 -0.13
CA GLY A 124 11.95 -0.34 -0.27
C GLY A 124 11.81 1.19 -0.25
N GLY A 125 10.61 1.72 0.02
CA GLY A 125 10.38 3.16 0.13
C GLY A 125 10.34 3.66 1.57
N ASP A 126 10.30 4.97 1.74
CA ASP A 126 9.94 5.60 3.01
C ASP A 126 8.41 5.60 3.18
N PHE A 127 7.67 5.91 2.10
CA PHE A 127 6.21 5.98 2.13
C PHE A 127 5.54 5.27 0.95
N LEU A 128 4.34 4.77 1.21
CA LEU A 128 3.36 4.45 0.18
C LEU A 128 2.31 5.55 0.14
N ALA A 129 2.02 6.09 -1.04
CA ALA A 129 1.00 7.11 -1.21
C ALA A 129 -0.24 6.55 -1.91
N TYR A 130 -1.40 6.76 -1.30
CA TYR A 130 -2.69 6.28 -1.76
C TYR A 130 -3.59 7.49 -2.11
N PRO A 131 -4.27 7.47 -3.27
CA PRO A 131 -5.19 8.54 -3.65
C PRO A 131 -6.48 8.54 -2.81
N GLY A 132 -6.74 7.48 -2.04
CA GLY A 132 -7.85 7.37 -1.11
C GLY A 132 -7.48 6.50 0.09
N ASP A 133 -8.48 6.04 0.84
CA ASP A 133 -8.27 5.22 2.04
C ASP A 133 -7.39 3.98 1.70
N PRO A 134 -6.31 3.71 2.46
CA PRO A 134 -5.46 2.54 2.25
C PRO A 134 -6.18 1.19 2.34
N ASN A 135 -7.33 1.14 3.02
CA ASN A 135 -8.18 -0.06 3.10
C ASN A 135 -9.00 -0.31 1.82
N ALA A 136 -9.23 0.74 1.03
CA ALA A 136 -10.11 0.69 -0.15
C ALA A 136 -9.35 0.86 -1.47
N THR A 137 -8.16 1.47 -1.45
CA THR A 137 -7.39 1.81 -2.65
C THR A 137 -5.98 1.23 -2.59
N HIS A 138 -5.40 0.95 -3.75
CA HIS A 138 -4.00 0.57 -3.84
C HIS A 138 -3.11 1.81 -3.88
N SER A 139 -1.92 1.73 -3.27
CA SER A 139 -0.95 2.82 -3.38
C SER A 139 -0.50 3.01 -4.83
N GLU A 140 -0.45 4.26 -5.24
CA GLU A 140 -0.01 4.71 -6.55
C GLU A 140 1.52 4.90 -6.57
N PHE A 141 2.04 5.53 -5.51
CA PHE A 141 3.46 5.86 -5.40
C PHE A 141 4.18 5.05 -4.32
N ILE A 142 5.42 4.68 -4.61
CA ILE A 142 6.45 4.41 -3.60
C ILE A 142 7.34 5.66 -3.56
N ILE A 143 7.42 6.32 -2.41
CA ILE A 143 8.21 7.53 -2.24
C ILE A 143 9.51 7.17 -1.53
N VAL A 144 10.64 7.59 -2.10
CA VAL A 144 11.98 7.48 -1.51
C VAL A 144 12.52 8.89 -1.30
N CYS A 145 12.86 9.22 -0.07
CA CYS A 145 13.49 10.48 0.32
C CYS A 145 15.01 10.35 0.17
N HIS A 146 15.62 11.26 -0.58
CA HIS A 146 17.06 11.30 -0.77
C HIS A 146 17.63 12.65 -0.34
N ASP A 147 18.64 12.59 0.51
CA ASP A 147 19.39 13.74 0.98
C ASP A 147 20.37 14.20 -0.12
N ASN A 148 20.21 15.44 -0.59
CA ASN A 148 21.03 16.02 -1.64
C ASN A 148 22.51 16.17 -1.25
N SER A 149 22.85 16.15 0.05
CA SER A 149 24.25 16.16 0.51
C SER A 149 24.99 14.85 0.17
N ARG A 150 24.24 13.76 -0.07
CA ARG A 150 24.78 12.44 -0.39
C ARG A 150 24.72 12.17 -1.88
N SER A 151 25.79 11.57 -2.41
CA SER A 151 25.79 11.09 -3.80
C SER A 151 24.76 9.97 -3.98
N ILE A 152 24.03 10.02 -5.09
CA ILE A 152 23.07 8.97 -5.44
C ILE A 152 23.83 7.79 -6.03
N ASN A 153 23.81 6.65 -5.33
CA ASN A 153 24.36 5.40 -5.82
C ASN A 153 23.50 4.82 -6.97
N PRO A 154 24.02 4.67 -8.21
CA PRO A 154 23.22 4.19 -9.34
C PRO A 154 22.65 2.77 -9.16
N PRO A 155 23.41 1.76 -8.66
CA PRO A 155 22.85 0.48 -8.24
C PRO A 155 21.64 0.56 -7.29
N TYR A 156 21.66 1.47 -6.32
CA TYR A 156 20.54 1.67 -5.40
C TYR A 156 19.28 2.17 -6.13
N ILE A 157 19.42 3.13 -7.03
CA ILE A 157 18.28 3.58 -7.85
C ILE A 157 17.75 2.43 -8.72
N HIS A 158 18.63 1.62 -9.28
CA HIS A 158 18.25 0.45 -10.07
C HIS A 158 17.44 -0.57 -9.27
N SER A 159 17.84 -0.87 -8.02
CA SER A 159 17.10 -1.80 -7.17
C SER A 159 15.73 -1.24 -6.82
N GLN A 160 15.62 0.05 -6.51
CA GLN A 160 14.34 0.70 -6.22
C GLN A 160 13.39 0.69 -7.41
N ILE A 161 13.88 1.00 -8.61
CA ILE A 161 13.07 0.94 -9.84
C ILE A 161 12.56 -0.48 -10.06
N ARG A 162 13.40 -1.50 -9.85
CA ARG A 162 13.00 -2.90 -9.97
C ARG A 162 11.89 -3.24 -8.98
N LEU A 163 12.04 -2.88 -7.70
CA LEU A 163 11.03 -3.13 -6.66
C LEU A 163 9.68 -2.51 -7.04
N ALA A 164 9.69 -1.23 -7.43
CA ALA A 164 8.48 -0.52 -7.85
C ALA A 164 7.81 -1.14 -9.08
N THR A 165 8.60 -1.53 -10.09
CA THR A 165 8.10 -2.14 -11.32
C THR A 165 7.47 -3.51 -11.04
N THR A 166 8.07 -4.31 -10.15
CA THR A 166 7.53 -5.64 -9.77
C THR A 166 6.13 -5.53 -9.16
N VAL A 167 5.87 -4.48 -8.36
CA VAL A 167 4.55 -4.27 -7.73
C VAL A 167 3.67 -3.27 -8.49
N LYS A 168 4.06 -2.91 -9.72
CA LYS A 168 3.35 -1.98 -10.62
C LYS A 168 3.03 -0.62 -9.97
N LYS A 169 3.98 -0.06 -9.22
CA LYS A 169 3.88 1.26 -8.59
C LYS A 169 4.85 2.24 -9.21
N ILE A 170 4.54 3.53 -9.10
CA ILE A 170 5.40 4.60 -9.59
C ILE A 170 6.42 4.94 -8.50
N LEU A 171 7.72 4.88 -8.83
CA LEU A 171 8.77 5.30 -7.90
C LEU A 171 8.95 6.82 -7.97
N LEU A 172 8.78 7.49 -6.84
CA LEU A 172 8.94 8.93 -6.68
C LEU A 172 10.16 9.22 -5.81
N LEU A 173 11.19 9.85 -6.38
CA LEU A 173 12.33 10.35 -5.64
C LEU A 173 12.01 11.75 -5.13
N ALA A 174 11.97 11.91 -3.81
CA ALA A 174 11.77 13.20 -3.15
C ALA A 174 13.12 13.76 -2.67
N THR A 175 13.38 15.03 -2.98
CA THR A 175 14.55 15.76 -2.49
C THR A 175 14.15 17.15 -2.03
N PHE A 176 14.98 17.79 -1.21
CA PHE A 176 14.75 19.16 -0.75
C PHE A 176 15.82 20.11 -1.31
N ASP A 177 15.38 21.15 -2.02
CA ASP A 177 16.26 22.22 -2.48
C ASP A 177 16.37 23.29 -1.40
N GLU A 178 17.51 23.32 -0.69
CA GLU A 178 17.76 24.28 0.40
C GLU A 178 17.79 25.73 -0.10
N SER A 179 18.33 25.99 -1.29
CA SER A 179 18.41 27.36 -1.82
C SER A 179 17.05 27.96 -2.17
N LYS A 180 16.05 27.11 -2.47
CA LYS A 180 14.69 27.54 -2.84
C LYS A 180 13.65 27.20 -1.77
N GLU A 181 14.09 26.61 -0.67
CA GLU A 181 13.27 26.03 0.39
C GLU A 181 12.09 25.17 -0.13
N LYS A 182 12.32 24.37 -1.17
CA LYS A 182 11.24 23.69 -1.89
C LYS A 182 11.48 22.19 -2.07
N LEU A 183 10.41 21.41 -1.88
CA LEU A 183 10.37 20.00 -2.21
C LEU A 183 10.36 19.79 -3.72
N LYS A 184 11.20 18.87 -4.19
CA LYS A 184 11.26 18.42 -5.58
C LYS A 184 10.95 16.93 -5.63
N TYR A 185 10.17 16.56 -6.64
CA TYR A 185 9.78 15.18 -6.88
C TYR A 185 10.15 14.79 -8.30
N LYS A 186 10.83 13.65 -8.44
CA LYS A 186 11.21 13.10 -9.73
C LYS A 186 10.67 11.68 -9.86
N VAL A 187 9.91 11.44 -10.93
CA VAL A 187 9.48 10.08 -11.28
C VAL A 187 10.67 9.32 -11.85
N MET A 188 10.98 8.18 -11.24
CA MET A 188 12.12 7.35 -11.58
C MET A 188 11.66 6.15 -12.42
N ASN A 189 12.03 6.16 -13.70
CA ASN A 189 11.73 5.08 -14.63
C ASN A 189 13.00 4.42 -15.13
N SER A 190 12.90 3.16 -15.57
CA SER A 190 14.04 2.40 -16.12
C SER A 190 14.72 3.11 -17.29
N LEU A 191 13.98 3.91 -18.06
CA LEU A 191 14.45 4.67 -19.24
C LEU A 191 15.35 5.86 -18.91
N GLN A 192 15.33 6.39 -17.68
CA GLN A 192 16.05 7.63 -17.33
C GLN A 192 17.52 7.40 -16.92
N LEU A 193 17.99 6.15 -16.91
CA LEU A 193 19.38 5.81 -16.63
C LEU A 193 20.14 5.65 -17.94
N THR A 194 21.18 6.46 -18.12
CA THR A 194 22.05 6.42 -19.31
C THR A 194 22.69 5.04 -19.47
N LYS A 195 22.97 4.60 -20.70
CA LYS A 195 23.67 3.32 -20.96
C LYS A 195 24.96 3.18 -20.13
N LYS A 196 25.68 4.29 -19.92
CA LYS A 196 26.88 4.39 -19.08
C LYS A 196 26.61 4.09 -17.60
N GLN A 197 25.54 4.64 -17.03
CA GLN A 197 25.14 4.38 -15.64
C GLN A 197 24.69 2.93 -15.43
N ARG A 198 24.01 2.33 -16.43
CA ARG A 198 23.63 0.90 -16.41
C ARG A 198 24.85 -0.03 -16.44
N LEU A 199 25.86 0.33 -17.24
CA LEU A 199 27.11 -0.41 -17.34
C LEU A 199 27.92 -0.30 -16.05
N ASN A 200 28.08 0.91 -15.51
CA ASN A 200 28.78 1.14 -14.25
C ASN A 200 28.12 0.43 -13.07
N ALA A 201 26.79 0.44 -12.97
CA ALA A 201 26.07 -0.30 -11.92
C ALA A 201 26.29 -1.82 -12.02
N ARG A 202 26.40 -2.36 -13.24
CA ARG A 202 26.77 -3.76 -13.48
C ARG A 202 28.21 -4.03 -13.04
N THR A 203 29.15 -3.16 -13.39
CA THR A 203 30.57 -3.31 -13.04
C THR A 203 30.79 -3.18 -11.53
N GLU A 204 30.11 -2.23 -10.86
CA GLU A 204 30.17 -2.07 -9.40
C GLU A 204 29.50 -3.23 -8.66
N ALA A 205 28.34 -3.72 -9.12
CA ALA A 205 27.73 -4.92 -8.55
C ALA A 205 28.63 -6.15 -8.72
N MET A 206 29.37 -6.25 -9.84
CA MET A 206 30.32 -7.32 -10.12
C MET A 206 31.63 -7.19 -9.29
N LEU A 207 32.01 -5.96 -8.90
CA LEU A 207 33.13 -5.67 -8.00
C LEU A 207 32.77 -5.82 -6.51
N MET A 208 31.49 -5.63 -6.16
CA MET A 208 30.94 -5.77 -4.80
C MET A 208 30.53 -7.20 -4.44
N ILE A 209 30.51 -8.12 -5.41
CA ILE A 209 30.58 -9.55 -5.09
C ILE A 209 31.98 -9.73 -4.47
N PRO A 210 32.11 -10.05 -3.16
CA PRO A 210 33.42 -10.41 -2.64
C PRO A 210 33.94 -11.48 -3.60
N LYS A 211 35.16 -11.31 -4.12
CA LYS A 211 35.85 -12.39 -4.84
C LYS A 211 36.03 -13.50 -3.82
N CYS A 212 34.96 -14.27 -3.61
CA CYS A 212 34.87 -15.34 -2.65
C CYS A 212 36.03 -16.24 -2.99
N ALA A 213 36.88 -16.44 -1.98
CA ALA A 213 38.00 -17.34 -2.02
C ALA A 213 37.62 -18.64 -2.74
N SER A 214 38.59 -19.24 -3.45
CA SER A 214 38.35 -20.46 -4.22
C SER A 214 37.50 -21.46 -3.43
N PRO A 215 36.60 -22.23 -4.08
CA PRO A 215 35.69 -23.16 -3.39
C PRO A 215 36.39 -24.08 -2.38
N MET A 216 37.68 -24.38 -2.61
CA MET A 216 38.54 -25.14 -1.69
C MET A 216 38.83 -24.44 -0.36
N LYS A 217 38.99 -23.10 -0.33
CA LYS A 217 39.23 -22.34 0.92
C LYS A 217 37.98 -22.30 1.80
N ILE A 218 36.79 -22.20 1.21
CA ILE A 218 35.51 -22.26 1.95
C ILE A 218 35.29 -23.67 2.53
N MET A 219 35.56 -24.74 1.76
CA MET A 219 35.45 -26.11 2.29
C MET A 219 36.46 -26.43 3.40
N LYS A 220 37.68 -25.86 3.35
CA LYS A 220 38.66 -25.99 4.45
C LYS A 220 38.19 -25.27 5.72
N LEU A 221 37.62 -24.07 5.60
CA LEU A 221 37.11 -23.31 6.74
C LEU A 221 35.90 -24.00 7.39
N VAL A 222 34.98 -24.52 6.56
CA VAL A 222 33.81 -25.29 7.04
C VAL A 222 34.25 -26.59 7.72
N ARG A 223 35.28 -27.30 7.21
CA ARG A 223 35.85 -28.48 7.90
C ARG A 223 36.55 -28.15 9.21
N GLN A 224 37.25 -27.02 9.31
CA GLN A 224 37.88 -26.59 10.56
C GLN A 224 36.84 -26.20 11.63
N LEU A 225 35.73 -25.59 11.23
CA LEU A 225 34.64 -25.24 12.14
C LEU A 225 33.81 -26.47 12.58
N MET A 226 33.73 -27.51 11.76
CA MET A 226 32.98 -28.74 12.06
C MET A 226 33.75 -29.76 12.92
N HIS A 227 35.03 -29.54 13.22
CA HIS A 227 35.84 -30.38 14.11
C HIS A 227 36.19 -29.71 15.45
N LEU A 228 35.54 -28.60 15.78
CA LEU A 228 35.64 -27.90 17.06
C LEU A 228 34.39 -28.11 17.95
N GLN A 229 33.79 -29.30 17.88
CA GLN A 229 32.86 -29.80 18.89
C GLN A 229 33.44 -31.04 19.55
#